data_AF-A0A167L784-F1
#
_entry.id   AF-A0A167L784-F1
#
_cell.length_a   1.000
_cell.length_b   1.000
_cell.length_c   1.000
_cell.angle_alpha   90.00
_cell.angle_beta   90.00
_cell.angle_gamma   90.00
#
_symmetry.space_group_name_H-M   'P 1'
#
loop_
_entity.id
_entity.type
_entity.pdbx_description
1 polymer ?
#
loop_
_entity_poly.entity_id
_entity_poly.type
_entity_poly.pdbx_seq_one_letter_code
_entity_poly.pdbx_strand_id
1 'polypeptide(L)'
;MTDKTNDLILATLNNAEQVHSETFEYTSLFLNTIVPDESNARFFPSVFIENKYAKQFSERKLTKLQLTELLEAEGKVILGKGCIINCLEHGSNEWKKANKTIESIIELGENIAISEMIQVPTVYPVNKGQYRILTGHRRFFALLFSFGYDHVAQFKVYDSKPLLHKVKQFQENASREDLPQYGKLQAFLSAVMEIDGLDQARVKVGQRRLTVKEKAKNLGISMGSYDNYNVLTRYSEVIKFYENGLNAPFLKVKKVILDCEAKYKEDHGKKQLNIADKKIVGDNILACLSGNSVSAPKKAQSYKISDIPNLQALKSILFNDVSKLELNIDWKKLDWSNHDAVNRRLVVLVNLLK
;
A
#
# COMPACT_ATOMS: atom_id res chain seq x y z
N MET A 1 2.38 18.76 12.40
CA MET A 1 0.91 18.79 12.13
C MET A 1 0.14 17.77 12.98
N THR A 2 0.76 16.67 13.42
CA THR A 2 0.18 15.65 14.31
C THR A 2 -0.22 16.15 15.69
N ASP A 3 0.56 17.06 16.30
CA ASP A 3 0.29 17.51 17.69
C ASP A 3 -1.02 18.29 17.83
N LYS A 4 -1.31 19.24 16.93
CA LYS A 4 -2.55 20.01 16.98
C LYS A 4 -3.81 19.14 16.85
N THR A 5 -3.77 18.12 15.99
CA THR A 5 -4.89 17.18 15.82
C THR A 5 -5.07 16.31 17.07
N ASN A 6 -3.96 15.85 17.66
CA ASN A 6 -4.00 15.06 18.89
C ASN A 6 -4.54 15.88 20.08
N ASP A 7 -4.18 17.16 20.17
CA ASP A 7 -4.68 18.07 21.20
C ASP A 7 -6.19 18.34 21.04
N LEU A 8 -6.65 18.52 19.80
CA LEU A 8 -8.07 18.64 19.47
C LEU A 8 -8.85 17.37 19.83
N ILE A 9 -8.33 16.19 19.46
CA ILE A 9 -8.96 14.90 19.83
C ILE A 9 -9.08 14.77 21.35
N LEU A 10 -8.01 15.13 22.07
CA LEU A 10 -7.99 15.05 23.53
C LEU A 10 -8.99 16.04 24.17
N ALA A 11 -9.11 17.26 23.63
CA ALA A 11 -10.11 18.23 24.06
C ALA A 11 -11.55 17.76 23.80
N THR A 12 -11.85 17.22 22.61
CA THR A 12 -13.17 16.66 22.27
C THR A 12 -13.55 15.50 23.18
N LEU A 13 -12.61 14.60 23.50
CA LEU A 13 -12.84 13.48 24.42
C LEU A 13 -13.07 13.95 25.86
N ASN A 14 -12.35 14.98 26.33
CA ASN A 14 -12.57 15.57 27.65
C ASN A 14 -13.94 16.22 27.78
N ASN A 15 -14.45 16.82 26.71
CA ASN A 15 -15.79 17.42 26.67
C ASN A 15 -16.92 16.40 26.49
N ALA A 16 -16.61 15.10 26.44
CA ALA A 16 -17.56 14.01 26.20
C ALA A 16 -18.38 14.15 24.89
N GLU A 17 -17.89 14.94 23.94
CA GLU A 17 -18.50 15.07 22.62
C GLU A 17 -18.32 13.76 21.83
N GLN A 18 -19.33 13.40 21.04
CA GLN A 18 -19.21 12.24 20.17
C GLN A 18 -18.23 12.57 19.04
N VAL A 19 -17.15 11.78 18.93
CA VAL A 19 -16.15 11.83 17.85
C VAL A 19 -16.75 11.61 16.45
N HIS A 20 -18.05 11.33 16.36
CA HIS A 20 -18.80 11.06 15.13
C HIS A 20 -20.05 11.93 14.93
N SER A 21 -20.31 12.93 15.78
CA SER A 21 -21.48 13.83 15.64
C SER A 21 -21.25 14.93 14.60
N GLU A 22 -20.73 14.57 13.43
CA GLU A 22 -20.44 15.52 12.36
C GLU A 22 -21.70 15.70 11.51
N THR A 23 -22.16 16.95 11.42
CA THR A 23 -23.28 17.38 10.59
C THR A 23 -22.80 17.81 9.21
N PHE A 24 -23.62 17.53 8.19
CA PHE A 24 -23.37 17.95 6.82
C PHE A 24 -24.68 18.29 6.12
N GLU A 25 -24.57 19.14 5.11
CA GLU A 25 -25.66 19.51 4.21
C GLU A 25 -25.23 19.39 2.75
N TYR A 26 -26.20 19.35 1.83
CA TYR A 26 -25.94 19.41 0.40
C TYR A 26 -26.15 20.84 -0.08
N THR A 27 -25.06 21.50 -0.48
CA THR A 27 -25.05 22.93 -0.81
C THR A 27 -24.40 23.17 -2.16
N SER A 28 -24.97 24.11 -2.93
CA SER A 28 -24.45 24.53 -4.23
C SER A 28 -23.33 25.55 -4.06
N LEU A 29 -22.13 25.23 -4.53
CA LEU A 29 -20.93 26.07 -4.40
C LEU A 29 -20.31 26.34 -5.77
N PHE A 30 -19.70 27.51 -5.93
CA PHE A 30 -18.91 27.83 -7.12
C PHE A 30 -17.62 27.02 -7.12
N LEU A 31 -17.25 26.44 -8.27
CA LEU A 31 -16.05 25.62 -8.38
C LEU A 31 -14.76 26.40 -8.04
N ASN A 32 -14.73 27.71 -8.32
CA ASN A 32 -13.62 28.60 -7.96
C ASN A 32 -13.43 28.84 -6.45
N THR A 33 -14.40 28.45 -5.61
CA THR A 33 -14.26 28.49 -4.14
C THR A 33 -13.66 27.22 -3.57
N ILE A 34 -13.46 26.18 -4.39
CA ILE A 34 -13.03 24.87 -3.97
C ILE A 34 -11.53 24.71 -4.17
N VAL A 35 -10.84 24.27 -3.12
CA VAL A 35 -9.41 24.01 -3.10
C VAL A 35 -9.15 22.51 -2.94
N PRO A 36 -8.33 21.88 -3.78
CA PRO A 36 -7.92 20.49 -3.58
C PRO A 36 -7.16 20.25 -2.28
N ASP A 37 -7.25 19.03 -1.74
CA ASP A 37 -6.33 18.53 -0.72
C ASP A 37 -5.07 17.96 -1.38
N GLU A 38 -3.96 18.68 -1.25
CA GLU A 38 -2.64 18.31 -1.80
C GLU A 38 -2.06 17.03 -1.16
N SER A 39 -2.51 16.67 0.04
CA SER A 39 -2.06 15.44 0.72
C SER A 39 -2.69 14.16 0.16
N ASN A 40 -3.58 14.27 -0.83
CA ASN A 40 -4.22 13.13 -1.45
C ASN A 40 -3.26 12.41 -2.41
N ALA A 41 -3.09 11.10 -2.25
CA ALA A 41 -2.16 10.30 -3.07
C ALA A 41 -2.48 10.27 -4.58
N ARG A 42 -3.69 10.68 -4.99
CA ARG A 42 -4.11 10.80 -6.41
C ARG A 42 -4.08 12.23 -6.92
N PHE A 43 -3.78 13.20 -6.05
CA PHE A 43 -3.64 14.58 -6.46
C PHE A 43 -2.34 14.73 -7.27
N PHE A 44 -2.43 15.49 -8.35
CA PHE A 44 -1.28 16.02 -9.07
C PHE A 44 -1.30 17.55 -8.92
N PRO A 45 -0.14 18.21 -8.84
CA PRO A 45 -0.07 19.67 -8.80
C PRO A 45 -0.86 20.26 -9.96
N SER A 46 -1.78 21.18 -9.68
CA SER A 46 -2.69 21.71 -10.69
C SER A 46 -2.91 23.21 -10.60
N VAL A 47 -3.24 23.81 -11.74
CA VAL A 47 -3.66 25.20 -11.89
C VAL A 47 -5.00 25.24 -12.61
N PHE A 48 -5.96 25.98 -12.06
CA PHE A 48 -7.27 26.14 -12.67
C PHE A 48 -7.32 27.43 -13.48
N ILE A 49 -7.95 27.36 -14.65
CA ILE A 49 -8.04 28.50 -15.56
C ILE A 49 -9.47 28.96 -15.76
N GLU A 50 -9.65 30.27 -15.87
CA GLU A 50 -10.93 30.86 -16.20
C GLU A 50 -11.43 30.39 -17.57
N ASN A 51 -12.75 30.41 -17.74
CA ASN A 51 -13.42 29.98 -18.97
C ASN A 51 -12.93 30.71 -20.22
N LYS A 52 -12.49 31.97 -20.08
CA LYS A 52 -11.91 32.76 -21.17
C LYS A 52 -10.61 32.15 -21.70
N TYR A 53 -9.68 31.80 -20.82
CA TYR A 53 -8.40 31.18 -21.20
C TYR A 53 -8.60 29.78 -21.76
N ALA A 54 -9.50 29.00 -21.16
CA ALA A 54 -9.88 27.68 -21.68
C ALA A 54 -10.39 27.77 -23.12
N LYS A 55 -11.31 28.71 -23.39
CA LYS A 55 -11.84 28.96 -24.73
C LYS A 55 -10.75 29.40 -25.72
N GLN A 56 -9.87 30.33 -25.32
CA GLN A 56 -8.77 30.78 -26.17
C GLN A 56 -7.81 29.63 -26.54
N PHE A 57 -7.54 28.72 -25.61
CA PHE A 57 -6.74 27.52 -25.88
C PHE A 57 -7.47 26.57 -26.83
N SER A 58 -8.74 26.26 -26.59
CA SER A 58 -9.55 25.38 -27.46
C SER A 58 -9.70 25.94 -28.89
N GLU A 59 -9.82 27.26 -29.04
CA GLU A 59 -9.86 27.95 -30.34
C GLU A 59 -8.48 28.15 -30.98
N ARG A 60 -7.41 27.58 -30.39
CA ARG A 60 -6.01 27.70 -30.85
C ARG A 60 -5.49 29.15 -30.91
N LYS A 61 -6.09 30.05 -30.14
CA LYS A 61 -5.64 31.45 -29.96
C LYS A 61 -4.52 31.59 -28.93
N LEU A 62 -4.39 30.60 -28.05
CA LEU A 62 -3.27 30.46 -27.13
C LEU A 62 -2.61 29.10 -27.33
N THR A 63 -1.28 29.09 -27.37
CA THR A 63 -0.50 27.85 -27.38
C THR A 63 -0.29 27.32 -25.95
N LYS A 64 0.07 26.04 -25.84
CA LYS A 64 0.46 25.44 -24.55
C LYS A 64 1.58 26.24 -23.86
N LEU A 65 2.62 26.62 -24.62
CA LEU A 65 3.77 27.34 -24.08
C LEU A 65 3.35 28.69 -23.47
N GLN A 66 2.58 29.49 -24.22
CA GLN A 66 2.06 30.78 -23.75
C GLN A 66 1.21 30.63 -22.48
N LEU A 67 0.37 29.59 -22.42
CA LEU A 67 -0.48 29.36 -21.26
C LEU A 67 0.33 28.88 -20.04
N THR A 68 1.35 28.05 -20.25
CA THR A 68 2.27 27.60 -19.20
C THR A 68 3.05 28.77 -18.61
N GLU A 69 3.58 29.66 -19.46
CA GLU A 69 4.32 30.86 -19.03
C GLU A 69 3.42 31.84 -18.29
N LEU A 70 2.22 32.12 -18.83
CA LEU A 70 1.26 33.06 -18.22
C LEU A 70 0.83 32.65 -16.81
N LEU A 71 0.77 31.35 -16.53
CA LEU A 71 0.22 30.78 -15.30
C LEU A 71 1.28 30.18 -14.38
N GLU A 72 2.56 30.27 -14.74
CA GLU A 72 3.67 29.60 -14.04
C GLU A 72 3.35 28.12 -13.77
N ALA A 73 2.86 27.44 -14.81
CA ALA A 73 2.32 26.09 -14.72
C ALA A 73 3.34 24.98 -15.01
N GLU A 74 4.63 25.32 -15.08
CA GLU A 74 5.72 24.34 -15.24
C GLU A 74 5.68 23.33 -14.08
N GLY A 75 5.73 22.04 -14.42
CA GLY A 75 5.61 20.96 -13.42
C GLY A 75 4.20 20.79 -12.83
N LYS A 76 3.16 21.36 -13.45
CA LYS A 76 1.75 21.26 -13.00
C LYS A 76 0.85 20.76 -14.13
N VAL A 77 -0.42 20.51 -13.81
CA VAL A 77 -1.48 20.20 -14.78
C VAL A 77 -2.46 21.37 -14.82
N ILE A 78 -2.68 21.93 -16.00
CA ILE A 78 -3.67 23.00 -16.21
C ILE A 78 -5.03 22.36 -16.43
N LEU A 79 -6.06 22.81 -15.71
CA LEU A 79 -7.45 22.34 -15.88
C LEU A 79 -8.40 23.51 -16.12
N GLY A 80 -9.23 23.37 -17.13
CA GLY A 80 -10.31 24.30 -17.45
C GLY A 80 -11.39 23.63 -18.26
N LYS A 81 -12.37 24.41 -18.68
CA LYS A 81 -13.51 23.92 -19.46
C LYS A 81 -13.04 23.31 -20.79
N GLY A 82 -13.28 22.01 -20.97
CA GLY A 82 -12.93 21.27 -22.18
C GLY A 82 -11.44 21.10 -22.42
N CYS A 83 -10.58 21.41 -21.44
CA CYS A 83 -9.14 21.28 -21.59
C CYS A 83 -8.44 20.83 -20.30
N ILE A 84 -7.58 19.81 -20.43
CA ILE A 84 -6.65 19.38 -19.39
C ILE A 84 -5.28 19.23 -20.04
N ILE A 85 -4.30 19.99 -19.55
CA ILE A 85 -2.98 20.09 -20.18
C ILE A 85 -1.92 19.65 -19.16
N ASN A 86 -1.24 18.54 -19.45
CA ASN A 86 -0.16 18.06 -18.61
C ASN A 86 1.15 18.81 -18.93
N CYS A 87 1.63 19.62 -17.99
CA CYS A 87 2.89 20.38 -18.08
C CYS A 87 3.99 19.81 -17.18
N LEU A 88 3.86 18.54 -16.74
CA LEU A 88 4.95 17.80 -16.11
C LEU A 88 6.02 17.41 -17.15
N GLU A 89 7.23 17.13 -16.67
CA GLU A 89 8.34 16.67 -17.51
C GLU A 89 7.96 15.40 -18.28
N HIS A 90 8.03 15.48 -19.61
CA HIS A 90 7.58 14.40 -20.48
C HIS A 90 8.36 13.11 -20.23
N GLY A 91 7.65 12.00 -20.04
CA GLY A 91 8.25 10.69 -19.82
C GLY A 91 8.61 10.36 -18.36
N SER A 92 8.56 11.34 -17.46
CA SER A 92 8.70 11.12 -16.01
C SER A 92 7.61 10.18 -15.47
N ASN A 93 7.85 9.59 -14.29
CA ASN A 93 6.87 8.71 -13.66
C ASN A 93 5.62 9.48 -13.25
N GLU A 94 5.79 10.71 -12.81
CA GLU A 94 4.76 11.67 -12.44
C GLU A 94 3.89 12.00 -13.66
N TRP A 95 4.50 12.27 -14.82
CA TRP A 95 3.79 12.54 -16.06
C TRP A 95 2.94 11.34 -16.51
N LYS A 96 3.49 10.12 -16.45
CA LYS A 96 2.75 8.88 -16.78
C LYS A 96 1.58 8.64 -15.83
N LYS A 97 1.78 8.87 -14.52
CA LYS A 97 0.72 8.76 -13.49
C LYS A 97 -0.37 9.81 -13.70
N ALA A 98 0.02 11.05 -14.01
CA ALA A 98 -0.90 12.14 -14.28
C ALA A 98 -1.76 11.84 -15.51
N ASN A 99 -1.18 11.40 -16.64
CA ASN A 99 -1.95 11.10 -17.86
C ASN A 99 -3.03 10.03 -17.65
N LYS A 100 -2.70 8.92 -16.97
CA LYS A 100 -3.71 7.90 -16.61
C LYS A 100 -4.86 8.50 -15.80
N THR A 101 -4.54 9.44 -14.91
CA THR A 101 -5.54 10.11 -14.10
C THR A 101 -6.37 11.11 -14.93
N ILE A 102 -5.73 11.83 -15.86
CA ILE A 102 -6.37 12.78 -16.77
C ILE A 102 -7.37 12.08 -17.70
N GLU A 103 -6.98 10.97 -18.34
CA GLU A 103 -7.89 10.15 -19.17
C GLU A 103 -9.14 9.76 -18.38
N SER A 104 -8.92 9.28 -17.15
CA SER A 104 -9.99 8.91 -16.22
C SER A 104 -10.89 10.09 -15.82
N ILE A 105 -10.34 11.30 -15.74
CA ILE A 105 -11.11 12.53 -15.45
C ILE A 105 -11.95 12.93 -16.66
N ILE A 106 -11.38 12.89 -17.87
CA ILE A 106 -12.07 13.24 -19.12
C ILE A 106 -13.27 12.31 -19.33
N GLU A 107 -13.07 10.99 -19.23
CA GLU A 107 -14.14 10.00 -19.35
C GLU A 107 -15.28 10.27 -18.35
N LEU A 108 -14.94 10.59 -17.09
CA LEU A 108 -15.93 10.93 -16.08
C LEU A 108 -16.65 12.25 -16.40
N GLY A 109 -15.92 13.25 -16.90
CA GLY A 109 -16.48 14.55 -17.25
C GLY A 109 -17.46 14.47 -18.42
N GLU A 110 -17.13 13.70 -19.45
CA GLU A 110 -18.04 13.43 -20.58
C GLU A 110 -19.33 12.76 -20.11
N ASN A 111 -19.23 11.80 -19.19
CA ASN A 111 -20.41 11.18 -18.58
C ASN A 111 -21.25 12.17 -17.76
N ILE A 112 -20.60 13.03 -16.96
CA ILE A 112 -21.29 14.06 -16.15
C ILE A 112 -21.96 15.14 -17.02
N ALA A 113 -21.44 15.39 -18.23
CA ALA A 113 -22.05 16.36 -19.15
C ALA A 113 -23.40 15.86 -19.70
N ILE A 114 -23.61 14.54 -19.76
CA ILE A 114 -24.82 13.89 -20.30
C ILE A 114 -25.77 13.45 -19.18
N SER A 115 -25.22 13.06 -18.02
CA SER A 115 -25.96 12.47 -16.90
C SER A 115 -25.69 13.21 -15.60
N GLU A 116 -26.70 13.32 -14.74
CA GLU A 116 -26.53 13.93 -13.42
C GLU A 116 -25.51 13.15 -12.57
N MET A 117 -24.66 13.90 -11.86
CA MET A 117 -23.65 13.30 -11.00
C MET A 117 -24.31 12.70 -9.75
N ILE A 118 -24.41 11.37 -9.71
CA ILE A 118 -25.02 10.62 -8.60
C ILE A 118 -24.30 10.87 -7.26
N GLN A 119 -22.97 11.01 -7.29
CA GLN A 119 -22.16 11.21 -6.09
C GLN A 119 -21.40 12.52 -6.17
N VAL A 120 -21.84 13.51 -5.42
CA VAL A 120 -21.16 14.82 -5.32
C VAL A 120 -19.80 14.72 -4.61
N PRO A 121 -18.85 15.64 -4.87
CA PRO A 121 -17.64 15.77 -4.04
C PRO A 121 -18.00 16.23 -2.62
N THR A 122 -17.19 15.83 -1.65
CA THR A 122 -17.38 16.18 -0.24
C THR A 122 -16.32 17.20 0.17
N VAL A 123 -16.73 18.28 0.84
CA VAL A 123 -15.87 19.41 1.21
C VAL A 123 -16.09 19.85 2.66
N TYR A 124 -15.18 20.67 3.18
CA TYR A 124 -15.32 21.36 4.47
C TYR A 124 -14.77 22.79 4.38
N PRO A 125 -15.28 23.74 5.18
CA PRO A 125 -14.82 25.13 5.15
C PRO A 125 -13.38 25.26 5.68
N VAL A 126 -12.59 26.13 5.05
CA VAL A 126 -11.21 26.41 5.49
C VAL A 126 -11.07 27.84 6.00
N ASN A 127 -11.37 28.84 5.16
CA ASN A 127 -11.28 30.26 5.47
C ASN A 127 -12.07 31.07 4.42
N LYS A 128 -12.69 32.20 4.81
CA LYS A 128 -13.23 33.24 3.89
C LYS A 128 -14.00 32.70 2.67
N GLY A 129 -14.98 31.84 2.90
CA GLY A 129 -15.84 31.29 1.82
C GLY A 129 -15.15 30.28 0.91
N GLN A 130 -13.93 29.84 1.23
CA GLN A 130 -13.26 28.73 0.54
C GLN A 130 -13.49 27.40 1.25
N TYR A 131 -13.60 26.36 0.44
CA TYR A 131 -13.84 24.99 0.90
C TYR A 131 -12.73 24.08 0.40
N ARG A 132 -12.32 23.11 1.22
CA ARG A 132 -11.33 22.10 0.81
C ARG A 132 -12.00 20.77 0.56
N ILE A 133 -11.56 20.11 -0.51
CA ILE A 133 -12.01 18.76 -0.85
C ILE A 133 -11.57 17.79 0.22
N LEU A 134 -12.54 17.16 0.88
CA LEU A 134 -12.31 15.98 1.69
C LEU A 134 -12.17 14.76 0.79
N THR A 135 -13.14 14.54 -0.11
CA THR A 135 -13.16 13.41 -1.04
C THR A 135 -13.73 13.82 -2.39
N GLY A 136 -13.44 13.02 -3.42
CA GLY A 136 -14.01 13.24 -4.74
C GLY A 136 -13.20 14.18 -5.64
N HIS A 137 -11.87 14.29 -5.45
CA HIS A 137 -10.98 15.09 -6.32
C HIS A 137 -11.18 14.81 -7.81
N ARG A 138 -11.27 13.53 -8.21
CA ARG A 138 -11.53 13.14 -9.62
C ARG A 138 -12.86 13.72 -10.14
N ARG A 139 -13.92 13.72 -9.30
CA ARG A 139 -15.23 14.27 -9.66
C ARG A 139 -15.18 15.79 -9.74
N PHE A 140 -14.48 16.44 -8.82
CA PHE A 140 -14.26 17.88 -8.87
C PHE A 140 -13.51 18.31 -10.15
N PHE A 141 -12.44 17.60 -10.51
CA PHE A 141 -11.73 17.87 -11.76
C PHE A 141 -12.58 17.61 -13.00
N ALA A 142 -13.45 16.59 -12.95
CA ALA A 142 -14.40 16.32 -14.02
C ALA A 142 -15.45 17.45 -14.14
N LEU A 143 -15.95 18.00 -13.03
CA LEU A 143 -16.84 19.17 -13.04
C LEU A 143 -16.17 20.40 -13.66
N LEU A 144 -14.90 20.66 -13.31
CA LEU A 144 -14.12 21.75 -13.91
C LEU A 144 -13.95 21.55 -15.42
N PHE A 145 -13.66 20.32 -15.84
CA PHE A 145 -13.53 19.98 -17.25
C PHE A 145 -14.85 20.16 -18.01
N SER A 146 -15.97 19.66 -17.49
CA SER A 146 -17.25 19.70 -18.20
C SER A 146 -17.88 21.10 -18.22
N PHE A 147 -17.85 21.80 -17.08
CA PHE A 147 -18.66 23.00 -16.89
C PHE A 147 -17.85 24.29 -16.79
N GLY A 148 -16.59 24.20 -16.36
CA GLY A 148 -15.68 25.34 -16.26
C GLY A 148 -15.59 25.97 -14.87
N TYR A 149 -14.61 26.86 -14.69
CA TYR A 149 -14.15 27.34 -13.37
C TYR A 149 -15.21 28.12 -12.57
N ASP A 150 -16.05 28.88 -13.25
CA ASP A 150 -17.07 29.74 -12.61
C ASP A 150 -18.44 29.05 -12.46
N HIS A 151 -18.52 27.74 -12.71
CA HIS A 151 -19.77 27.00 -12.61
C HIS A 151 -20.16 26.75 -11.15
N VAL A 152 -21.46 26.56 -10.91
CA VAL A 152 -22.01 26.16 -9.60
C VAL A 152 -22.34 24.67 -9.63
N ALA A 153 -21.82 23.90 -8.68
CA ALA A 153 -22.13 22.48 -8.56
C ALA A 153 -22.59 22.14 -7.14
N GLN A 154 -23.31 21.04 -6.99
CA GLN A 154 -23.71 20.54 -5.68
C GLN A 154 -22.53 19.83 -4.99
N PHE A 155 -22.38 20.09 -3.70
CA PHE A 155 -21.37 19.46 -2.83
C PHE A 155 -22.01 18.96 -1.56
N LYS A 156 -21.44 17.91 -0.97
CA LYS A 156 -21.69 17.55 0.43
C LYS A 156 -20.75 18.38 1.30
N VAL A 157 -21.29 19.30 2.08
CA VAL A 157 -20.52 20.26 2.89
C VAL A 157 -20.63 19.87 4.35
N TYR A 158 -19.50 19.56 4.98
CA TYR A 158 -19.44 19.46 6.44
C TYR A 158 -19.38 20.86 7.06
N ASP A 159 -20.03 21.03 8.22
CA ASP A 159 -20.05 22.31 8.96
C ASP A 159 -18.64 22.76 9.38
N SER A 160 -17.77 21.80 9.65
CA SER A 160 -16.37 22.03 9.98
C SER A 160 -15.49 20.89 9.46
N LYS A 161 -14.17 21.08 9.47
CA LYS A 161 -13.22 20.00 9.15
C LYS A 161 -13.50 18.78 10.07
N PRO A 162 -13.78 17.59 9.50
CA PRO A 162 -13.95 16.38 10.30
C PRO A 162 -12.70 16.09 11.14
N LEU A 163 -12.90 15.64 12.37
CA LEU A 163 -11.79 15.37 13.30
C LEU A 163 -10.97 14.18 12.80
N LEU A 164 -11.67 13.12 12.37
CA LEU A 164 -11.09 11.90 11.78
C LEU A 164 -11.17 11.92 10.25
N HIS A 165 -10.68 12.99 9.63
CA HIS A 165 -10.80 13.22 8.19
C HIS A 165 -10.15 12.13 7.32
N LYS A 166 -9.05 11.49 7.74
CA LYS A 166 -8.42 10.39 6.98
C LYS A 166 -9.25 9.11 7.05
N VAL A 167 -9.87 8.85 8.20
CA VAL A 167 -10.86 7.77 8.35
C VAL A 167 -12.04 7.99 7.42
N LYS A 168 -12.59 9.21 7.33
CA LYS A 168 -13.68 9.54 6.39
C LYS A 168 -13.25 9.37 4.93
N GLN A 169 -12.06 9.87 4.58
CA GLN A 169 -11.47 9.67 3.25
C GLN A 169 -11.35 8.19 2.92
N PHE A 170 -10.95 7.35 3.88
CA PHE A 170 -10.87 5.92 3.68
C PHE A 170 -12.25 5.28 3.52
N GLN A 171 -13.20 5.56 4.41
CA GLN A 171 -14.57 5.01 4.36
C GLN A 171 -15.23 5.24 2.99
N GLU A 172 -15.15 6.46 2.46
CA GLU A 172 -15.78 6.81 1.18
C GLU A 172 -15.07 6.18 -0.03
N ASN A 173 -13.80 5.78 0.11
CA ASN A 173 -13.02 5.17 -0.96
C ASN A 173 -12.84 3.64 -0.80
N ALA A 174 -13.17 3.06 0.35
CA ALA A 174 -12.86 1.67 0.68
C ALA A 174 -13.62 0.66 -0.20
N SER A 175 -14.84 1.00 -0.64
CA SER A 175 -15.67 0.19 -1.52
C SER A 175 -15.36 0.37 -3.02
N ARG A 176 -14.44 1.29 -3.37
CA ARG A 176 -14.16 1.61 -4.76
C ARG A 176 -13.24 0.57 -5.40
N GLU A 177 -13.74 -0.11 -6.42
CA GLU A 177 -12.96 -1.07 -7.21
C GLU A 177 -11.83 -0.38 -7.98
N ASP A 178 -12.07 0.83 -8.47
CA ASP A 178 -11.16 1.63 -9.32
C ASP A 178 -9.96 2.23 -8.58
N LEU A 179 -9.80 2.03 -7.26
CA LEU A 179 -8.66 2.51 -6.49
C LEU A 179 -7.42 1.60 -6.70
N PRO A 180 -6.28 2.11 -7.21
CA PRO A 180 -5.03 1.37 -7.31
C PRO A 180 -4.64 0.74 -5.98
N GLN A 181 -4.02 -0.43 -6.05
CA GLN A 181 -3.60 -1.21 -4.87
C GLN A 181 -2.69 -0.41 -3.93
N TYR A 182 -1.69 0.30 -4.46
CA TYR A 182 -0.86 1.21 -3.65
C TYR A 182 -1.70 2.28 -2.92
N GLY A 183 -2.61 2.94 -3.64
CA GLY A 183 -3.49 3.96 -3.07
C GLY A 183 -4.41 3.41 -1.97
N LYS A 184 -4.91 2.18 -2.13
CA LYS A 184 -5.68 1.47 -1.10
C LYS A 184 -4.86 1.27 0.18
N LEU A 185 -3.60 0.85 0.06
CA LEU A 185 -2.71 0.62 1.22
C LEU A 185 -2.36 1.94 1.94
N GLN A 186 -2.02 3.00 1.19
CA GLN A 186 -1.69 4.30 1.76
C GLN A 186 -2.88 4.95 2.48
N ALA A 187 -4.08 4.85 1.89
CA ALA A 187 -5.30 5.34 2.51
C ALA A 187 -5.62 4.58 3.82
N PHE A 188 -5.43 3.26 3.82
CA PHE A 188 -5.60 2.45 5.03
C PHE A 188 -4.61 2.86 6.13
N LEU A 189 -3.31 2.97 5.81
CA LEU A 189 -2.29 3.40 6.77
C LEU A 189 -2.60 4.76 7.39
N SER A 190 -2.95 5.73 6.55
CA SER A 190 -3.28 7.09 7.01
C SER A 190 -4.47 7.08 7.97
N ALA A 191 -5.50 6.29 7.68
CA ALA A 191 -6.68 6.15 8.54
C ALA A 191 -6.38 5.39 9.84
N VAL A 192 -5.55 4.34 9.79
CA VAL A 192 -5.13 3.60 10.99
C VAL A 192 -4.29 4.47 11.91
N MET A 193 -3.38 5.29 11.38
CA MET A 193 -2.60 6.24 12.18
C MET A 193 -3.50 7.24 12.94
N GLU A 194 -4.57 7.71 12.30
CA GLU A 194 -5.55 8.60 12.93
C GLU A 194 -6.34 7.89 14.05
N ILE A 195 -6.73 6.62 13.83
CA ILE A 195 -7.35 5.77 14.86
C ILE A 195 -6.40 5.48 16.01
N ASP A 196 -5.11 5.26 15.73
CA ASP A 196 -4.11 5.02 16.77
C ASP A 196 -3.85 6.29 17.59
N GLY A 197 -3.91 7.47 16.97
CA GLY A 197 -3.91 8.76 17.68
C GLY A 197 -5.13 8.90 18.60
N LEU A 198 -6.31 8.52 18.12
CA LEU A 198 -7.52 8.47 18.95
C LEU A 198 -7.38 7.48 20.12
N ASP A 199 -6.83 6.29 19.90
CA ASP A 199 -6.58 5.30 20.95
C ASP A 199 -5.65 5.85 22.03
N GLN A 200 -4.58 6.55 21.64
CA GLN A 200 -3.66 7.17 22.59
C GLN A 200 -4.35 8.26 23.41
N ALA A 201 -5.17 9.11 22.77
CA ALA A 201 -5.94 10.14 23.46
C ALA A 201 -6.96 9.53 24.45
N ARG A 202 -7.69 8.47 24.05
CA ARG A 202 -8.62 7.74 24.93
C ARG A 202 -7.93 7.24 26.19
N VAL A 203 -6.75 6.63 26.05
CA VAL A 203 -5.98 6.13 27.21
C VAL A 203 -5.56 7.27 28.13
N LYS A 204 -5.16 8.44 27.59
CA LYS A 204 -4.80 9.61 28.40
C LYS A 204 -5.97 10.15 29.22
N VAL A 205 -7.20 10.02 28.72
CA VAL A 205 -8.45 10.42 29.41
C VAL A 205 -9.04 9.28 30.25
N GLY A 206 -8.29 8.19 30.47
CA GLY A 206 -8.73 7.06 31.29
C GLY A 206 -9.74 6.11 30.63
N GLN A 207 -9.99 6.25 29.33
CA GLN A 207 -10.86 5.36 28.56
C GLN A 207 -10.09 4.15 28.02
N ARG A 208 -10.81 3.05 27.75
CA ARG A 208 -10.24 1.85 27.11
C ARG A 208 -9.84 2.10 25.65
N ARG A 209 -8.78 1.41 25.20
CA ARG A 209 -8.39 1.31 23.78
C ARG A 209 -9.50 0.64 22.96
N LEU A 210 -9.57 0.99 21.69
CA LEU A 210 -10.47 0.36 20.74
C LEU A 210 -10.00 -1.08 20.44
N THR A 211 -10.96 -1.99 20.46
CA THR A 211 -10.79 -3.37 19.99
C THR A 211 -10.61 -3.41 18.48
N VAL A 212 -10.03 -4.49 17.96
CA VAL A 212 -9.88 -4.69 16.50
C VAL A 212 -11.22 -4.57 15.77
N LYS A 213 -12.31 -5.07 16.38
CA LYS A 213 -13.67 -4.98 15.85
C LYS A 213 -14.17 -3.53 15.77
N GLU A 214 -13.90 -2.73 16.80
CA GLU A 214 -14.24 -1.30 16.81
C GLU A 214 -13.41 -0.53 15.78
N LYS A 215 -12.11 -0.84 15.62
CA LYS A 215 -11.26 -0.23 14.58
C LYS A 215 -11.78 -0.53 13.17
N ALA A 216 -12.11 -1.79 12.88
CA ALA A 216 -12.67 -2.18 11.58
C ALA A 216 -14.01 -1.50 11.30
N LYS A 217 -14.89 -1.41 12.31
CA LYS A 217 -16.17 -0.68 12.23
C LYS A 217 -15.94 0.80 11.93
N ASN A 218 -15.01 1.45 12.64
CA ASN A 218 -14.67 2.85 12.43
C ASN A 218 -14.06 3.10 11.04
N LEU A 219 -13.39 2.11 10.44
CA LEU A 219 -12.91 2.21 9.06
C LEU A 219 -13.97 1.90 8.00
N GLY A 220 -15.17 1.45 8.39
CA GLY A 220 -16.26 1.11 7.47
C GLY A 220 -15.98 -0.13 6.62
N ILE A 221 -15.15 -1.06 7.11
CA ILE A 221 -14.76 -2.28 6.36
C ILE A 221 -15.05 -3.55 7.16
N SER A 222 -15.17 -4.68 6.44
CA SER A 222 -15.32 -5.99 7.06
C SER A 222 -14.06 -6.39 7.87
N MET A 223 -14.22 -7.28 8.85
CA MET A 223 -13.10 -7.84 9.61
C MET A 223 -12.08 -8.55 8.72
N GLY A 224 -12.54 -9.25 7.67
CA GLY A 224 -11.65 -9.92 6.72
C GLY A 224 -10.85 -8.92 5.87
N SER A 225 -11.48 -7.82 5.45
CA SER A 225 -10.80 -6.73 4.73
C SER A 225 -9.78 -6.05 5.63
N TYR A 226 -10.14 -5.79 6.90
CA TYR A 226 -9.23 -5.21 7.88
C TYR A 226 -8.00 -6.11 8.09
N ASP A 227 -8.19 -7.42 8.27
CA ASP A 227 -7.08 -8.36 8.42
C ASP A 227 -6.17 -8.39 7.18
N ASN A 228 -6.75 -8.38 5.97
CA ASN A 228 -5.98 -8.31 4.74
C ASN A 228 -5.09 -7.06 4.69
N TYR A 229 -5.67 -5.89 4.90
CA TYR A 229 -4.91 -4.64 4.91
C TYR A 229 -3.85 -4.63 6.00
N ASN A 230 -4.22 -5.04 7.22
CA ASN A 230 -3.32 -5.08 8.36
C ASN A 230 -2.14 -6.04 8.17
N VAL A 231 -2.27 -7.10 7.37
CA VAL A 231 -1.15 -7.97 6.98
C VAL A 231 -0.27 -7.30 5.91
N LEU A 232 -0.90 -6.73 4.88
CA LEU A 232 -0.19 -6.12 3.75
C LEU A 232 0.62 -4.88 4.15
N THR A 233 0.19 -4.17 5.19
CA THR A 233 0.86 -2.95 5.66
C THR A 233 1.85 -3.18 6.81
N ARG A 234 2.14 -4.43 7.20
CA ARG A 234 3.15 -4.73 8.25
C ARG A 234 4.58 -4.43 7.82
N TYR A 235 4.84 -4.53 6.52
CA TYR A 235 6.15 -4.41 5.92
C TYR A 235 6.15 -3.23 4.94
N SER A 236 7.04 -2.26 5.18
CA SER A 236 7.16 -1.06 4.35
C SER A 236 7.57 -1.39 2.90
N GLU A 237 8.29 -2.49 2.76
CA GLU A 237 8.81 -3.07 1.53
C GLU A 237 7.67 -3.43 0.57
N VAL A 238 6.60 -4.02 1.08
CA VAL A 238 5.41 -4.41 0.29
C VAL A 238 4.73 -3.18 -0.29
N ILE A 239 4.63 -2.11 0.50
CA ILE A 239 4.01 -0.84 0.07
C ILE A 239 4.83 -0.19 -1.04
N LYS A 240 6.16 -0.12 -0.87
CA LYS A 240 7.09 0.38 -1.90
C LYS A 240 7.02 -0.45 -3.18
N PHE A 241 6.82 -1.76 -3.05
CA PHE A 241 6.72 -2.62 -4.22
C PHE A 241 5.42 -2.37 -5.03
N TYR A 242 4.31 -2.10 -4.35
CA TYR A 242 3.09 -1.61 -4.99
C TYR A 242 3.25 -0.20 -5.58
N GLU A 243 4.00 0.69 -4.94
CA GLU A 243 4.34 2.01 -5.46
C GLU A 243 5.12 1.93 -6.79
N ASN A 244 6.03 0.97 -6.88
CA ASN A 244 6.86 0.69 -8.06
C ASN A 244 6.12 -0.08 -9.17
N GLY A 245 4.82 -0.33 -9.04
CA GLY A 245 3.98 -0.86 -10.11
C GLY A 245 3.67 -2.36 -10.05
N LEU A 246 3.82 -3.00 -8.89
CA LEU A 246 3.28 -4.35 -8.70
C LEU A 246 1.75 -4.32 -8.89
N ASN A 247 1.23 -5.19 -9.77
CA ASN A 247 -0.21 -5.34 -10.03
C ASN A 247 -0.79 -6.66 -9.49
N ALA A 248 -0.10 -7.33 -8.56
CA ALA A 248 -0.55 -8.61 -8.02
C ALA A 248 -1.74 -8.45 -7.05
N PRO A 249 -2.75 -9.34 -7.09
CA PRO A 249 -3.88 -9.30 -6.15
C PRO A 249 -3.43 -9.37 -4.68
N PHE A 250 -4.08 -8.58 -3.82
CA PHE A 250 -3.82 -8.54 -2.37
C PHE A 250 -3.82 -9.90 -1.69
N LEU A 251 -4.72 -10.81 -2.07
CA LEU A 251 -4.78 -12.17 -1.51
C LEU A 251 -3.51 -12.98 -1.81
N LYS A 252 -2.95 -12.83 -3.02
CA LYS A 252 -1.72 -13.53 -3.42
C LYS A 252 -0.53 -13.01 -2.60
N VAL A 253 -0.42 -11.69 -2.47
CA VAL A 253 0.68 -11.08 -1.70
C VAL A 253 0.54 -11.38 -0.21
N LYS A 254 -0.67 -11.34 0.35
CA LYS A 254 -0.94 -11.76 1.74
C LYS A 254 -0.45 -13.17 1.99
N LYS A 255 -0.72 -14.11 1.08
CA LYS A 255 -0.26 -15.50 1.20
C LYS A 255 1.27 -15.57 1.26
N VAL A 256 1.97 -14.88 0.36
CA VAL A 256 3.44 -14.82 0.36
C VAL A 256 3.97 -14.27 1.69
N ILE A 257 3.38 -13.19 2.22
CA ILE A 257 3.78 -12.62 3.51
C ILE A 257 3.65 -13.66 4.63
N LEU A 258 2.50 -14.33 4.72
CA LEU A 258 2.25 -15.33 5.75
C LEU A 258 3.16 -16.55 5.63
N ASP A 259 3.43 -17.01 4.40
CA ASP A 259 4.34 -18.13 4.13
C ASP A 259 5.78 -17.77 4.54
N CYS A 260 6.25 -16.55 4.21
CA CYS A 260 7.56 -16.06 4.63
C CYS A 260 7.66 -15.90 6.16
N GLU A 261 6.62 -15.38 6.82
CA GLU A 261 6.56 -15.28 8.28
C GLU A 261 6.61 -16.65 8.95
N ALA A 262 5.81 -17.61 8.46
CA ALA A 262 5.73 -18.96 9.01
C ALA A 262 7.09 -19.68 8.90
N LYS A 263 7.70 -19.63 7.71
CA LYS A 263 9.01 -20.24 7.45
C LYS A 263 10.09 -19.65 8.35
N TYR A 264 10.15 -18.32 8.47
CA TYR A 264 11.15 -17.68 9.32
C TYR A 264 10.97 -18.05 10.80
N LYS A 265 9.72 -18.14 11.28
CA LYS A 265 9.41 -18.56 12.65
C LYS A 265 9.80 -20.00 12.93
N GLU A 266 9.60 -20.89 11.98
CA GLU A 266 10.02 -22.30 12.05
C GLU A 266 11.55 -22.42 12.09
N ASP A 267 12.24 -21.77 11.14
CA ASP A 267 13.70 -21.83 11.02
C ASP A 267 14.43 -21.28 12.26
N HIS A 268 13.84 -20.29 12.95
CA HIS A 268 14.45 -19.62 14.11
C HIS A 268 13.79 -19.96 15.45
N GLY A 269 12.80 -20.84 15.47
CA GLY A 269 12.08 -21.25 16.69
C GLY A 269 11.37 -20.10 17.43
N LYS A 270 10.94 -19.05 16.73
CA LYS A 270 10.36 -17.84 17.34
C LYS A 270 8.83 -17.77 17.19
N LYS A 271 8.13 -17.41 18.26
CA LYS A 271 6.68 -17.15 18.22
C LYS A 271 6.33 -15.74 17.73
N GLN A 272 7.17 -14.74 18.06
CA GLN A 272 6.99 -13.34 17.68
C GLN A 272 8.25 -12.79 16.98
N LEU A 273 8.04 -11.92 15.99
CA LEU A 273 9.10 -11.31 15.20
C LEU A 273 9.42 -9.92 15.77
N ASN A 274 10.71 -9.68 16.06
CA ASN A 274 11.19 -8.35 16.44
C ASN A 274 11.41 -7.46 15.19
N ILE A 275 11.91 -6.23 15.41
CA ILE A 275 12.13 -5.26 14.31
C ILE A 275 13.20 -5.77 13.31
N ALA A 276 14.27 -6.39 13.80
CA ALA A 276 15.34 -6.92 12.95
C ALA A 276 14.86 -8.13 12.13
N ASP A 277 14.11 -9.03 12.77
CA ASP A 277 13.48 -10.19 12.13
C ASP A 277 12.54 -9.74 11.00
N LYS A 278 11.74 -8.69 11.25
CA LYS A 278 10.82 -8.12 10.25
C LYS A 278 11.54 -7.58 9.03
N LYS A 279 12.74 -6.99 9.20
CA LYS A 279 13.53 -6.51 8.07
C LYS A 279 13.97 -7.67 7.16
N ILE A 280 14.50 -8.74 7.77
CA ILE A 280 14.92 -9.95 7.03
C ILE A 280 13.72 -10.61 6.33
N VAL A 281 12.58 -10.70 7.00
CA VAL A 281 11.35 -11.23 6.40
C VAL A 281 10.87 -10.34 5.26
N GLY A 282 10.94 -9.01 5.40
CA GLY A 282 10.65 -8.05 4.34
C GLY A 282 11.49 -8.27 3.09
N ASP A 283 12.80 -8.46 3.25
CA ASP A 283 13.72 -8.75 2.15
C ASP A 283 13.39 -10.08 1.46
N ASN A 284 13.05 -11.12 2.24
CA ASN A 284 12.60 -12.41 1.70
C ASN A 284 11.29 -12.30 0.91
N ILE A 285 10.34 -11.50 1.41
CA ILE A 285 9.07 -11.23 0.70
C ILE A 285 9.36 -10.57 -0.65
N LEU A 286 10.24 -9.57 -0.68
CA LEU A 286 10.62 -8.90 -1.93
C LEU A 286 11.25 -9.86 -2.93
N ALA A 287 12.18 -10.70 -2.47
CA ALA A 287 12.80 -11.72 -3.32
C ALA A 287 11.75 -12.68 -3.92
N CYS A 288 10.84 -13.20 -3.09
CA CYS A 288 9.75 -14.06 -3.53
C CYS A 288 8.81 -13.37 -4.54
N LEU A 289 8.48 -12.08 -4.34
CA LEU A 289 7.61 -11.34 -5.24
C LEU A 289 8.29 -10.88 -6.54
N SER A 290 9.61 -10.71 -6.51
CA SER A 290 10.41 -10.30 -7.68
C SER A 290 10.84 -11.48 -8.56
N GLY A 291 10.50 -12.71 -8.18
CA GLY A 291 10.89 -13.93 -8.89
C GLY A 291 12.36 -14.32 -8.72
N ASN A 292 13.13 -13.53 -7.94
CA ASN A 292 14.47 -13.91 -7.52
C ASN A 292 14.33 -14.90 -6.37
N SER A 293 14.44 -16.20 -6.69
CA SER A 293 14.51 -17.23 -5.66
C SER A 293 15.58 -16.84 -4.64
N VAL A 294 15.18 -16.62 -3.38
CA VAL A 294 16.12 -16.51 -2.27
C VAL A 294 17.02 -17.72 -2.39
N SER A 295 18.30 -17.51 -2.65
CA SER A 295 19.29 -18.59 -2.58
C SER A 295 19.17 -19.14 -1.17
N ALA A 296 18.49 -20.27 -1.03
CA ALA A 296 18.43 -20.97 0.24
C ALA A 296 19.88 -21.11 0.73
N PRO A 297 20.15 -20.98 2.04
CA PRO A 297 21.47 -21.33 2.54
C PRO A 297 21.81 -22.72 1.99
N LYS A 298 22.97 -22.85 1.33
CA LYS A 298 23.41 -24.10 0.67
C LYS A 298 23.07 -25.25 1.61
N LYS A 299 22.13 -26.12 1.21
CA LYS A 299 21.81 -27.33 2.00
C LYS A 299 23.13 -28.01 2.32
N ALA A 300 23.40 -28.25 3.61
CA ALA A 300 24.56 -29.01 4.03
C ALA A 300 24.61 -30.30 3.20
N GLN A 301 25.77 -30.60 2.62
CA GLN A 301 25.94 -31.77 1.76
C GLN A 301 25.65 -33.04 2.60
N SER A 302 24.57 -33.74 2.31
CA SER A 302 24.17 -34.97 3.01
C SER A 302 24.99 -36.16 2.49
N TYR A 303 25.56 -36.98 3.38
CA TYR A 303 26.20 -38.24 2.99
C TYR A 303 25.14 -39.28 2.62
N LYS A 304 25.39 -40.06 1.57
CA LYS A 304 24.47 -41.10 1.08
C LYS A 304 25.01 -42.48 1.46
N ILE A 305 24.22 -43.24 2.20
CA ILE A 305 24.44 -44.67 2.43
C ILE A 305 23.52 -45.43 1.47
N SER A 306 24.07 -46.37 0.70
CA SER A 306 23.30 -47.24 -0.21
C SER A 306 22.39 -48.19 0.55
N ASP A 307 21.44 -48.83 -0.14
CA ASP A 307 20.58 -49.85 0.44
C ASP A 307 21.40 -50.95 1.14
N ILE A 308 21.07 -51.21 2.41
CA ILE A 308 21.77 -52.19 3.22
C ILE A 308 21.22 -53.58 2.87
N PRO A 309 22.07 -54.48 2.34
CA PRO A 309 21.61 -55.65 1.60
C PRO A 309 21.10 -56.80 2.49
N ASN A 310 21.51 -56.88 3.75
CA ASN A 310 21.06 -57.90 4.69
C ASN A 310 21.16 -57.45 6.16
N LEU A 311 20.51 -58.22 7.06
CA LEU A 311 20.44 -57.93 8.49
C LEU A 311 21.81 -58.02 9.20
N GLN A 312 22.72 -58.87 8.72
CA GLN A 312 24.07 -59.00 9.28
C GLN A 312 24.92 -57.76 8.97
N ALA A 313 24.84 -57.23 7.75
CA ALA A 313 25.45 -55.96 7.34
C ALA A 313 24.98 -54.81 8.24
N LEU A 314 23.66 -54.73 8.49
CA LEU A 314 23.08 -53.72 9.37
C LEU A 314 23.59 -53.85 10.81
N LYS A 315 23.64 -55.06 11.36
CA LYS A 315 24.17 -55.31 12.71
C LYS A 315 25.64 -54.91 12.83
N SER A 316 26.45 -55.22 11.81
CA SER A 316 27.86 -54.85 11.78
C SER A 316 28.07 -53.33 11.73
N ILE A 317 27.26 -52.59 10.98
CA ILE A 317 27.35 -51.12 10.93
C ILE A 317 26.97 -50.48 12.27
N LEU A 318 25.96 -51.03 12.96
CA LEU A 318 25.40 -50.43 14.17
C LEU A 318 26.16 -50.80 15.46
N PHE A 319 26.70 -52.03 15.53
CA PHE A 319 27.23 -52.58 16.78
C PHE A 319 28.71 -52.93 16.73
N ASN A 320 29.33 -52.94 15.55
CA ASN A 320 30.77 -53.15 15.41
C ASN A 320 31.46 -51.87 15.00
N ASP A 321 32.71 -51.71 15.45
CA ASP A 321 33.58 -50.65 14.98
C ASP A 321 34.06 -50.98 13.55
N VAL A 322 33.32 -50.48 12.56
CA VAL A 322 33.60 -50.70 11.13
C VAL A 322 34.98 -50.21 10.68
N SER A 323 35.64 -49.34 11.47
CA SER A 323 37.00 -48.88 11.19
C SER A 323 38.08 -49.90 11.56
N LYS A 324 37.74 -50.91 12.36
CA LYS A 324 38.64 -51.97 12.84
C LYS A 324 38.43 -53.32 12.15
N LEU A 325 37.40 -53.43 11.32
CA LEU A 325 37.20 -54.62 10.49
C LEU A 325 38.30 -54.68 9.44
N GLU A 326 38.78 -55.88 9.09
CA GLU A 326 39.77 -56.12 8.01
C GLU A 326 39.15 -55.94 6.62
N LEU A 327 38.50 -54.80 6.44
CA LEU A 327 38.00 -54.32 5.17
C LEU A 327 39.13 -53.47 4.61
N ASN A 328 39.56 -53.71 3.37
CA ASN A 328 40.65 -52.98 2.68
C ASN A 328 40.30 -51.49 2.42
N ILE A 329 39.84 -50.77 3.45
CA ILE A 329 39.45 -49.37 3.45
C ILE A 329 40.35 -48.67 4.46
N ASP A 330 41.26 -47.84 3.97
CA ASP A 330 42.11 -47.00 4.80
C ASP A 330 41.35 -45.73 5.21
N TRP A 331 40.62 -45.82 6.32
CA TRP A 331 39.86 -44.69 6.88
C TRP A 331 40.75 -43.52 7.34
N LYS A 332 42.04 -43.76 7.60
CA LYS A 332 42.98 -42.74 8.07
C LYS A 332 43.52 -41.85 6.93
N LYS A 333 43.55 -42.37 5.70
CA LYS A 333 43.93 -41.60 4.50
C LYS A 333 42.75 -40.98 3.75
N LEU A 334 41.52 -41.18 4.24
CA LEU A 334 40.34 -40.61 3.61
C LEU A 334 40.28 -39.10 3.87
N ASP A 335 40.23 -38.32 2.80
CA ASP A 335 39.96 -36.89 2.90
C ASP A 335 38.47 -36.66 3.21
N TRP A 336 38.18 -36.39 4.47
CA TRP A 336 36.83 -36.13 4.97
C TRP A 336 36.22 -34.82 4.44
N SER A 337 37.04 -33.93 3.87
CA SER A 337 36.56 -32.70 3.23
C SER A 337 36.03 -32.93 1.82
N ASN A 338 36.33 -34.09 1.21
CA ASN A 338 35.86 -34.48 -0.12
C ASN A 338 34.61 -35.39 -0.05
N HIS A 339 33.43 -34.78 -0.22
CA HIS A 339 32.13 -35.45 -0.12
C HIS A 339 31.96 -36.66 -1.04
N ASP A 340 32.42 -36.56 -2.29
CA ASP A 340 32.34 -37.65 -3.26
C ASP A 340 33.30 -38.80 -2.93
N ALA A 341 34.45 -38.51 -2.33
CA ALA A 341 35.37 -39.54 -1.85
C ALA A 341 34.75 -40.31 -0.68
N VAL A 342 34.14 -39.61 0.28
CA VAL A 342 33.49 -40.23 1.44
C VAL A 342 32.29 -41.09 1.02
N ASN A 343 31.40 -40.57 0.17
CA ASN A 343 30.24 -41.35 -0.30
C ASN A 343 30.65 -42.61 -1.07
N ARG A 344 31.68 -42.54 -1.93
CA ARG A 344 32.20 -43.73 -2.63
C ARG A 344 32.70 -44.78 -1.66
N ARG A 345 33.36 -44.38 -0.55
CA ARG A 345 33.82 -45.31 0.48
C ARG A 345 32.69 -45.91 1.30
N LEU A 346 31.65 -45.15 1.60
CA LEU A 346 30.45 -45.67 2.28
C LEU A 346 29.71 -46.71 1.42
N VAL A 347 29.61 -46.49 0.11
CA VAL A 347 29.03 -47.48 -0.84
C VAL A 347 29.87 -48.77 -0.85
N VAL A 348 31.20 -48.66 -0.87
CA VAL A 348 32.11 -49.81 -0.83
C VAL A 348 31.99 -50.57 0.50
N LEU A 349 31.91 -49.86 1.63
CA LEU A 349 31.71 -50.47 2.95
C LEU A 349 30.43 -51.33 2.98
N VAL A 350 29.29 -50.79 2.52
CA VAL A 350 28.01 -51.52 2.49
C VAL A 350 28.10 -52.75 1.57
N ASN A 351 28.85 -52.67 0.47
CA ASN A 351 29.06 -53.81 -0.42
C ASN A 351 29.97 -54.90 0.17
N LEU A 352 30.97 -54.54 0.97
CA LEU A 352 31.87 -55.50 1.62
C LEU A 352 31.26 -56.16 2.86
N LEU A 353 30.21 -55.57 3.41
CA LEU A 353 29.44 -56.11 4.53
C LEU A 353 28.26 -56.99 4.09
N LYS A 354 28.09 -57.21 2.77
CA LYS A 354 27.20 -58.24 2.21
C LYS A 354 27.63 -59.61 2.69
#